data_AF-A0A951MJW1-F1
#
_entry.id   AF-A0A951MJW1-F1
#
_cell.length_a   1.000
_cell.length_b   1.000
_cell.length_c   1.000
_cell.angle_alpha   90.00
_cell.angle_beta   90.00
_cell.angle_gamma   90.00
#
_symmetry.space_group_name_H-M   'P 1'
#
loop_
_entity.id
_entity.type
_entity.pdbx_description
1 polymer ?
#
loop_
_entity_poly.entity_id
_entity_poly.type
_entity_poly.pdbx_seq_one_letter_code
_entity_poly.pdbx_strand_id
1 'polypeptide(L)'
;MLSSGHHWFCTGRAGSPVFARKGDHLEVEVPLTIPEALRGAEIEVPTLNGRKRLRVPAGTKHGTVQRLRGEGPPLLGGRGRADIRYRFVIDVPD
;
A
#
# COMPACT_ATOMS: atom_id res chain seq x y z
N MET A 1 -7.51 25.68 11.27
CA MET A 1 -6.43 24.78 11.74
C MET A 1 -6.79 23.38 11.29
N LEU A 2 -6.22 22.93 10.17
CA LEU A 2 -6.49 21.60 9.63
C LEU A 2 -5.88 20.57 10.58
N SER A 3 -6.75 19.88 11.32
CA SER A 3 -6.35 18.78 12.19
C SER A 3 -5.70 17.70 11.35
N SER A 4 -4.46 17.36 11.66
CA SER A 4 -3.73 16.24 11.09
C SER A 4 -4.43 14.94 11.49
N GLY A 5 -5.42 14.54 10.72
CA GLY A 5 -6.13 13.28 10.90
C GLY A 5 -5.18 12.12 10.60
N HIS A 6 -5.02 11.23 11.55
CA HIS A 6 -4.39 9.93 11.35
C HIS A 6 -5.30 9.08 10.45
N HIS A 7 -5.10 9.11 9.13
CA HIS A 7 -5.99 8.41 8.19
C HIS A 7 -5.48 7.00 7.93
N TRP A 8 -6.03 6.09 8.72
CA TRP A 8 -6.02 4.67 8.43
C TRP A 8 -7.25 4.33 7.62
N PHE A 9 -7.13 3.70 6.45
CA PHE A 9 -7.89 2.51 6.04
C PHE A 9 -7.32 2.00 4.70
N CYS A 10 -6.69 0.83 4.70
CA CYS A 10 -6.82 -0.06 3.55
C CYS A 10 -8.28 -0.52 3.57
N THR A 11 -9.16 0.23 2.91
CA THR A 11 -10.55 -0.19 2.71
C THR A 11 -10.53 -1.36 1.74
N GLY A 12 -10.42 -2.58 2.27
CA GLY A 12 -10.98 -3.71 1.56
C GLY A 12 -12.45 -3.37 1.36
N ARG A 13 -12.86 -2.99 0.14
CA ARG A 13 -14.28 -2.89 -0.25
C ARG A 13 -14.97 -4.12 0.33
N ALA A 14 -15.92 -3.90 1.24
CA ALA A 14 -16.45 -4.91 2.16
C ALA A 14 -16.53 -6.30 1.48
N GLY A 15 -15.63 -7.21 1.87
CA GLY A 15 -15.51 -8.55 1.29
C GLY A 15 -14.23 -8.86 0.48
N SER A 16 -13.38 -7.88 0.15
CA SER A 16 -12.14 -8.11 -0.61
C SER A 16 -10.93 -8.39 0.30
N PRO A 17 -10.08 -9.38 -0.03
CA PRO A 17 -8.88 -9.68 0.77
C PRO A 17 -7.88 -8.51 0.70
N VAL A 18 -7.32 -8.13 1.85
CA VAL A 18 -6.32 -7.05 1.96
C VAL A 18 -5.07 -7.31 1.09
N PHE A 19 -4.68 -8.58 0.97
CA PHE A 19 -3.54 -9.01 0.16
C PHE A 19 -4.02 -9.87 -1.01
N ALA A 20 -3.73 -9.42 -2.23
CA ALA A 20 -3.94 -10.21 -3.43
C ALA A 20 -2.63 -10.92 -3.82
N ARG A 21 -2.69 -12.24 -4.09
CA ARG A 21 -1.54 -12.98 -4.60
C ARG A 21 -1.32 -12.64 -6.09
N LYS A 22 -0.10 -12.24 -6.45
CA LYS A 22 0.32 -11.95 -7.82
C LYS A 22 1.68 -12.61 -8.08
N GLY A 23 1.63 -13.81 -8.66
CA GLY A 23 2.80 -14.69 -8.77
C GLY A 23 3.34 -15.03 -7.38
N ASP A 24 4.64 -14.81 -7.18
CA ASP A 24 5.29 -15.05 -5.89
C ASP A 24 5.07 -13.92 -4.87
N HIS A 25 4.54 -12.78 -5.30
CA HIS A 25 4.38 -11.59 -4.47
C HIS A 25 2.95 -11.42 -3.96
N LEU A 26 2.81 -10.53 -2.97
CA LEU A 26 1.52 -9.98 -2.59
C LEU A 26 1.41 -8.55 -3.09
N GLU A 27 0.18 -8.16 -3.43
CA GLU A 27 -0.17 -6.83 -3.85
C GLU A 27 -1.31 -6.29 -2.96
N VAL A 28 -1.20 -5.02 -2.59
CA VAL A 28 -2.17 -4.27 -1.79
C VAL A 28 -2.48 -2.99 -2.53
N GLU A 29 -3.75 -2.72 -2.75
CA GLU A 29 -4.19 -1.42 -3.26
C GLU A 29 -4.30 -0.43 -2.10
N VAL A 30 -3.73 0.75 -2.32
CA VAL A 30 -3.68 1.82 -1.33
C VAL A 30 -4.37 3.03 -1.94
N PRO A 31 -5.60 3.35 -1.52
CA PRO A 31 -6.28 4.54 -1.98
C PRO A 31 -5.53 5.78 -1.48
N LEU A 32 -5.34 6.75 -2.36
CA LEU A 32 -4.78 8.07 -2.05
C LEU A 32 -5.75 9.15 -2.51
N THR A 33 -5.92 10.17 -1.69
CA THR A 33 -6.59 11.39 -2.12
C THR A 33 -5.70 12.21 -3.05
N ILE A 34 -6.30 13.06 -3.89
CA ILE A 34 -5.56 13.97 -4.77
C ILE A 34 -4.52 14.82 -3.99
N PRO A 35 -4.85 15.44 -2.83
CA PRO A 35 -3.88 16.24 -2.09
C PRO A 35 -2.67 15.44 -1.56
N GLU A 36 -2.88 14.18 -1.16
CA GLU A 36 -1.80 13.28 -0.71
C GLU A 36 -0.89 12.88 -1.86
N ALA A 37 -1.47 12.55 -3.03
CA ALA A 37 -0.68 12.24 -4.22
C ALA A 37 0.15 13.44 -4.70
N LEU A 38 -0.40 14.65 -4.62
CA LEU A 38 0.27 15.88 -5.04
C LEU A 38 1.37 16.33 -4.08
N ARG A 39 1.08 16.39 -2.77
CA ARG A 39 2.02 16.92 -1.76
C ARG A 39 2.91 15.87 -1.12
N GLY A 40 2.62 14.60 -1.38
CA GLY A 40 3.23 13.49 -0.66
C GLY A 40 2.53 13.24 0.68
N ALA A 41 2.77 12.07 1.23
CA ALA A 41 2.16 11.63 2.48
C ALA A 41 3.06 10.60 3.18
N GLU A 42 2.80 10.41 4.47
CA GLU A 42 3.29 9.24 5.22
C GLU A 42 2.05 8.45 5.62
N ILE A 43 1.96 7.22 5.10
CA ILE A 43 0.81 6.34 5.32
C ILE A 43 1.28 5.10 6.06
N GLU A 44 0.37 4.44 6.77
CA GLU A 44 0.67 3.16 7.38
C GLU A 44 0.00 2.03 6.59
N VAL A 45 0.82 1.02 6.25
CA VAL A 45 0.45 -0.06 5.35
C VAL A 45 0.53 -1.42 6.06
N PRO A 46 -0.35 -2.36 5.74
CA PRO A 46 -0.35 -3.68 6.35
C PRO A 46 0.79 -4.53 5.77
N THR A 47 1.42 -5.31 6.62
CA THR A 47 2.37 -6.38 6.25
C THR A 47 1.87 -7.71 6.78
N LEU A 48 2.56 -8.81 6.44
CA LEU A 48 2.24 -10.12 7.01
C LEU A 48 2.57 -10.23 8.51
N ASN A 49 3.39 -9.32 9.03
CA ASN A 49 3.87 -9.34 10.42
C ASN A 49 3.36 -8.12 11.23
N GLY A 50 2.32 -7.43 10.76
CA GLY A 50 1.78 -6.22 11.40
C GLY A 50 1.62 -5.07 10.42
N ARG A 51 2.18 -3.91 10.75
CA ARG A 51 2.05 -2.67 9.98
C ARG A 51 3.39 -1.96 9.89
N LYS A 52 3.60 -1.18 8.82
CA LYS A 52 4.78 -0.32 8.65
C LYS A 52 4.40 1.00 8.03
N ARG A 53 5.21 2.03 8.28
CA ARG A 53 5.05 3.33 7.62
C ARG A 53 5.70 3.31 6.23
N LEU A 54 4.99 3.85 5.26
CA LEU A 54 5.42 4.00 3.87
C LEU A 54 5.34 5.47 3.48
N ARG A 55 6.42 5.98 2.90
CA ARG A 55 6.46 7.35 2.39
C ARG A 55 5.96 7.39 0.95
N VAL A 56 4.97 8.22 0.69
CA VAL A 56 4.46 8.55 -0.64
C VAL A 56 5.14 9.85 -1.10
N PRO A 57 5.95 9.82 -2.17
CA PRO A 57 6.53 11.03 -2.74
C PRO A 57 5.48 12.01 -3.26
N ALA A 58 5.79 13.30 -3.22
CA ALA A 58 5.00 14.32 -3.90
C ALA A 58 4.98 14.06 -5.42
N GLY A 59 3.84 14.35 -6.06
CA GLY A 59 3.63 14.07 -7.48
C GLY A 59 3.50 12.60 -7.83
N THR A 60 3.09 11.75 -6.87
CA THR A 60 2.84 10.32 -7.13
C THR A 60 1.69 10.17 -8.13
N LYS A 61 1.92 9.40 -9.19
CA LYS A 61 0.92 9.14 -10.24
C LYS A 61 0.01 7.98 -9.85
N HIS A 62 -1.21 7.98 -10.38
CA HIS A 62 -2.12 6.83 -10.28
C HIS A 62 -1.44 5.56 -10.82
N GLY A 63 -1.62 4.44 -10.12
CA GLY A 63 -1.05 3.13 -10.47
C GLY A 63 0.43 2.97 -10.11
N THR A 64 1.07 3.97 -9.50
CA THR A 64 2.46 3.85 -9.03
C THR A 64 2.56 2.71 -8.02
N VAL A 65 3.58 1.87 -8.18
CA VAL A 65 3.83 0.73 -7.28
C VAL A 65 5.08 0.97 -6.45
N GLN A 66 4.93 0.92 -5.13
CA GLN A 66 6.06 0.83 -4.21
C GLN A 66 6.25 -0.59 -3.68
N ARG A 67 7.50 -0.96 -3.45
CA ARG A 67 7.86 -2.33 -3.06
C ARG A 67 8.52 -2.34 -1.70
N LEU A 68 7.97 -3.16 -0.81
CA LEU A 68 8.56 -3.45 0.48
C LEU A 68 9.23 -4.82 0.41
N ARG A 69 10.56 -4.79 0.36
CA ARG A 69 11.38 -5.97 0.06
C ARG A 69 11.36 -6.97 1.21
N GLY A 70 11.19 -8.25 0.89
CA GLY A 70 11.30 -9.35 1.87
C GLY A 70 10.15 -9.44 2.90
N GLU A 71 9.12 -8.63 2.78
CA GLU A 71 7.95 -8.66 3.68
C GLU A 71 6.81 -9.56 3.16
N GLY A 72 6.96 -10.09 1.95
CA GLY A 72 6.00 -11.00 1.33
C GLY A 72 6.09 -12.43 1.87
N PRO A 73 5.36 -13.38 1.25
CA PRO A 73 5.35 -14.78 1.64
C PRO A 73 6.71 -15.46 1.37
N PRO A 74 6.99 -16.62 1.98
CA PRO A 74 8.14 -17.43 1.60
C PRO A 74 8.14 -17.75 0.10
N LEU A 75 9.32 -17.69 -0.53
CA LEU A 75 9.48 -18.10 -1.92
C LEU A 75 9.31 -19.63 -2.05
N LEU A 76 8.64 -20.08 -3.11
CA LEU A 76 8.50 -21.50 -3.39
C LEU A 76 9.87 -22.07 -3.83
N GLY A 77 10.36 -23.10 -3.14
CA GLY A 77 11.56 -23.83 -3.54
C GLY A 77 12.91 -23.14 -3.26
N GLY A 78 12.97 -22.08 -2.47
CA GLY A 78 14.20 -21.33 -2.21
C GLY A 78 14.37 -20.81 -0.79
N ARG A 79 15.49 -20.12 -0.55
CA ARG A 79 15.74 -19.36 0.69
C ARG A 79 15.26 -17.91 0.50
N GLY A 80 14.54 -17.38 1.49
CA GLY A 80 14.13 -15.98 1.53
C GLY A 80 12.63 -15.75 1.40
N ARG A 81 12.25 -14.48 1.36
CA ARG A 81 10.85 -14.02 1.27
C ARG A 81 10.67 -13.19 0.01
N ALA A 82 9.49 -13.32 -0.59
CA ALA A 82 9.03 -12.43 -1.64
C ALA A 82 8.75 -11.02 -1.07
N ASP A 83 8.18 -10.18 -1.91
CA ASP A 83 7.88 -8.79 -1.56
C ASP A 83 6.37 -8.54 -1.41
N ILE A 84 6.03 -7.47 -0.69
CA ILE A 84 4.71 -6.85 -0.78
C ILE A 84 4.83 -5.62 -1.70
N ARG A 85 3.87 -5.49 -2.62
CA ARG A 85 3.76 -4.38 -3.55
C ARG A 85 2.53 -3.56 -3.18
N TYR A 86 2.71 -2.26 -2.97
CA TYR A 86 1.63 -1.31 -2.69
C TYR A 86 1.37 -0.52 -3.96
N ARG A 87 0.20 -0.73 -4.58
CA ARG A 87 -0.26 0.02 -5.75
C ARG A 87 -1.10 1.20 -5.27
N PHE A 88 -0.69 2.40 -5.60
CA PHE A 88 -1.45 3.60 -5.28
C PHE A 88 -2.59 3.81 -6.27
N VAL A 89 -3.80 3.90 -5.75
CA VAL A 89 -5.02 4.16 -6.52
C VAL A 89 -5.50 5.55 -6.12
N ILE A 90 -5.39 6.53 -7.02
CA ILE A 90 -5.94 7.86 -6.74
C ILE A 90 -7.46 7.74 -6.76
N ASP A 91 -8.08 7.98 -5.60
CA ASP A 91 -9.52 7.93 -5.39
C ASP A 91 -10.09 9.34 -5.42
N VAL A 92 -11.16 9.52 -6.19
CA VAL A 92 -11.87 10.79 -6.31
C VAL A 92 -13.28 10.53 -5.78
N PRO A 93 -13.61 11.04 -4.58
CA PRO A 93 -14.94 10.86 -4.03
C PRO A 93 -15.97 11.61 -4.90
N ASP A 94 -17.17 11.03 -5.02
CA ASP A 94 -18.34 11.63 -5.68
C ASP A 94 -18.83 12.92 -4.99
#